data_AF-A0AAU9UP98-F1
#
_entry.id   AF-A0AAU9UP98-F1
#
_cell.length_a   1.000
_cell.length_b   1.000
_cell.length_c   1.000
_cell.angle_alpha   90.00
_cell.angle_beta   90.00
_cell.angle_gamma   90.00
#
_symmetry.space_group_name_H-M   'P 1'
#
loop_
_entity.id
_entity.type
_entity.pdbx_description
1 polymer ?
#
loop_
_entity_poly.entity_id
_entity_poly.type
_entity_poly.pdbx_seq_one_letter_code
_entity_poly.pdbx_strand_id
1 'polypeptide(L)' 'MQWPTRTPDLNPIGHLGDHLKPKVQFHDAAPTMFHELKDAVIEEWDTIPQEEIYKLLRSMCDRMEAVIRAFNTRF' A
#
# COMPACT_ATOMS: atom_id res chain seq x y z
N MET A 1 2.23 3.53 -17.15
CA MET A 1 2.86 4.56 -16.31
C MET A 1 4.21 4.04 -15.84
N GLN A 2 5.30 4.80 -16.03
CA GLN A 2 6.60 4.50 -15.40
C GLN A 2 6.67 5.29 -14.10
N TRP A 3 6.86 4.59 -12.98
CA TRP A 3 7.13 5.22 -11.69
C TRP A 3 8.62 5.51 -11.56
N PRO A 4 9.04 6.62 -10.92
CA PRO A 4 10.46 6.91 -10.73
C PRO A 4 11.12 5.81 -9.89
N THR A 5 12.27 5.31 -10.33
CA THR A 5 13.01 4.19 -9.72
C THR A 5 13.48 4.45 -8.27
N ARG A 6 13.32 5.68 -7.75
CA ARG A 6 13.76 6.10 -6.42
C ARG A 6 12.63 6.62 -5.53
N THR A 7 11.37 6.49 -5.94
CA THR A 7 10.20 6.95 -5.17
C THR A 7 9.21 5.79 -4.97
N PRO A 8 9.60 4.73 -4.23
CA PRO A 8 8.69 3.62 -3.92
C PRO A 8 7.42 4.11 -3.20
N ASP A 9 7.52 5.22 -2.46
CA ASP A 9 6.40 5.89 -1.76
C ASP A 9 5.28 6.38 -2.70
N LEU A 10 5.60 6.53 -3.99
CA LEU A 10 4.64 6.93 -5.04
C LEU A 10 3.99 5.74 -5.73
N ASN A 11 4.33 4.50 -5.39
CA ASN A 11 3.66 3.31 -5.94
C ASN A 11 2.35 3.05 -5.18
N PRO A 12 1.17 3.16 -5.83
CA PRO A 12 -0.11 2.92 -5.16
C PRO A 12 -0.26 1.48 -4.64
N ILE A 13 0.30 0.51 -5.36
CA ILE A 13 0.26 -0.92 -4.99
C ILE A 13 1.15 -1.19 -3.77
N GLY A 14 2.30 -0.53 -3.69
CA GLY A 14 3.18 -0.62 -2.51
C GLY A 14 2.47 -0.12 -1.26
N HIS A 15 1.80 1.03 -1.38
CA HIS A 15 1.06 1.63 -0.27
C HIS A 15 -0.13 0.77 0.17
N LEU A 16 -0.90 0.23 -0.77
CA LEU A 16 -1.99 -0.71 -0.46
C LEU A 16 -1.45 -1.99 0.20
N GLY A 17 -0.29 -2.46 -0.21
CA GLY A 17 0.42 -3.57 0.44
C GLY A 17 0.74 -3.29 1.92
N ASP A 18 1.09 -2.05 2.27
CA ASP A 18 1.32 -1.68 3.67
C ASP A 18 0.04 -1.63 4.50
N HIS A 19 -1.13 -1.40 3.87
CA HIS A 19 -2.43 -1.54 4.52
C HIS A 19 -2.84 -3.01 4.70
N LEU A 20 -2.46 -3.88 3.76
CA LEU A 20 -2.80 -5.31 3.78
C LEU A 20 -1.94 -6.13 4.73
N LYS A 21 -0.64 -5.85 4.84
CA LYS A 21 0.28 -6.66 5.66
C LYS A 21 -0.17 -6.79 7.13
N PRO A 22 -0.58 -5.72 7.84
CA PRO A 22 -1.03 -5.85 9.22
C PRO A 22 -2.31 -6.71 9.32
N LYS A 23 -3.26 -6.52 8.41
CA LYS A 23 -4.51 -7.27 8.37
C LYS A 23 -4.28 -8.77 8.22
N VAL A 24 -3.39 -9.15 7.30
CA VAL A 24 -2.99 -10.55 7.11
C VAL A 24 -2.17 -11.09 8.29
N GLN A 25 -1.34 -10.26 8.92
CA GLN A 25 -0.52 -10.66 10.07
C GLN A 25 -1.35 -10.89 11.34
N PHE A 26 -2.41 -10.12 11.54
CA PHE A 26 -3.33 -10.23 12.68
C PHE A 26 -4.60 -11.00 12.35
N HIS A 27 -4.62 -11.70 11.21
CA HIS A 27 -5.73 -12.55 10.81
C HIS A 27 -5.97 -13.64 11.86
N ASP A 28 -7.24 -13.92 12.16
CA ASP A 28 -7.67 -14.80 13.28
C ASP A 28 -7.00 -16.19 13.25
N ALA A 29 -6.74 -16.69 12.04
CA ALA A 29 -5.85 -17.82 11.81
C ALA A 29 -4.55 -17.31 11.20
N ALA A 30 -3.46 -17.33 11.98
CA ALA A 30 -2.14 -17.02 11.48
C ALA A 30 -1.75 -18.06 10.40
N PRO A 31 -1.59 -17.66 9.13
CA PRO A 31 -1.33 -18.61 8.06
C PRO A 31 0.03 -19.27 8.27
N THR A 32 0.04 -20.60 8.36
CA THR A 32 1.25 -21.42 8.55
C THR A 32 1.76 -21.99 7.23
N MET A 33 0.86 -22.10 6.25
CA MET A 33 1.15 -22.60 4.91
C MET A 33 0.95 -21.52 3.84
N PHE A 34 1.65 -21.67 2.71
CA PHE A 34 1.58 -20.71 1.62
C PHE A 34 0.17 -20.53 1.03
N HIS A 35 -0.64 -21.59 0.99
CA HIS A 35 -2.01 -21.48 0.50
C HIS A 35 -2.90 -20.70 1.47
N GLU A 36 -2.78 -20.95 2.78
CA GLU A 36 -3.49 -20.18 3.82
C GLU A 36 -3.12 -18.70 3.76
N LEU A 37 -1.84 -18.38 3.51
CA LEU A 37 -1.39 -17.00 3.34
C LEU A 37 -2.02 -16.37 2.09
N LYS A 38 -2.06 -17.10 0.99
CA LYS A 38 -2.68 -16.62 -0.25
C LYS A 38 -4.17 -16.35 -0.04
N ASP A 39 -4.87 -17.26 0.63
CA ASP A 39 -6.31 -17.14 0.89
C ASP A 39 -6.60 -15.96 1.82
N ALA A 40 -5.84 -15.81 2.91
CA ALA A 40 -5.96 -14.66 3.82
C ALA A 40 -5.68 -13.32 3.12
N VAL A 41 -4.72 -13.27 2.19
CA VAL A 41 -4.47 -12.06 1.38
C VAL A 41 -5.66 -11.73 0.48
N ILE A 42 -6.29 -12.74 -0.14
CA ILE A 42 -7.46 -12.55 -1.01
C ILE A 42 -8.67 -12.09 -0.18
N GLU A 43 -8.94 -12.75 0.95
CA GLU A 43 -10.02 -12.38 1.85
C GLU A 43 -9.85 -10.94 2.35
N GLU A 44 -8.68 -10.59 2.86
CA GLU A 44 -8.42 -9.22 3.32
C GLU A 44 -8.49 -8.19 2.19
N TRP A 45 -8.08 -8.56 0.97
CA TRP A 45 -8.20 -7.70 -0.21
C TRP A 45 -9.66 -7.38 -0.53
N ASP A 46 -10.53 -8.38 -0.50
CA ASP A 46 -11.96 -8.22 -0.80
C ASP A 46 -12.71 -7.41 0.27
N THR A 47 -12.16 -7.30 1.49
CA THR A 47 -12.74 -6.45 2.54
C THR A 47 -12.44 -4.95 2.36
N ILE A 48 -11.50 -4.57 1.49
CA ILE A 48 -11.10 -3.17 1.35
C ILE A 48 -12.20 -2.38 0.65
N PRO A 49 -12.84 -1.41 1.33
CA PRO A 49 -13.89 -0.63 0.69
C PRO A 49 -13.29 0.29 -0.37
N GLN A 50 -14.05 0.52 -1.46
CA GLN A 50 -13.62 1.41 -2.55
C GLN A 50 -13.28 2.82 -2.07
N GLU A 51 -13.90 3.31 -1.00
CA GLU A 51 -13.57 4.60 -0.41
C GLU A 51 -12.11 4.67 0.05
N GLU A 52 -11.58 3.61 0.65
CA GLU A 52 -10.17 3.55 1.05
C GLU A 52 -9.26 3.57 -0.18
N ILE A 53 -9.62 2.85 -1.25
CA ILE A 53 -8.87 2.91 -2.52
C ILE A 53 -8.87 4.34 -3.08
N TYR A 54 -10.00 5.04 -3.06
CA TYR A 54 -10.09 6.43 -3.50
C TYR A 54 -9.28 7.38 -2.62
N LYS A 55 -9.26 7.19 -1.30
CA LYS A 55 -8.41 7.97 -0.38
C LYS A 55 -6.94 7.79 -0.69
N LEU A 56 -6.51 6.55 -0.93
CA LEU A 56 -5.12 6.22 -1.28
C LEU A 56 -4.71 6.84 -2.63
N LEU A 57 -5.61 6.86 -3.60
CA LEU A 57 -5.36 7.52 -4.88
C LEU A 57 -5.27 9.05 -4.73
N ARG A 58 -6.17 9.66 -3.94
CA ARG A 58 -6.14 11.11 -3.69
C ARG A 58 -4.89 11.56 -2.95
N SER A 59 -4.41 10.77 -1.99
CA SER A 59 -3.19 11.08 -1.24
C SER A 59 -1.91 10.97 -2.08
N MET A 60 -1.98 10.49 -3.33
CA MET A 60 -0.82 10.47 -4.22
C MET A 60 -0.30 11.88 -4.51
N CYS A 61 -1.19 12.85 -4.73
CA CYS A 61 -0.80 14.23 -5.01
C CYS A 61 0.00 14.81 -3.83
N ASP A 62 -0.50 14.63 -2.60
CA ASP A 62 0.17 15.09 -1.39
C ASP A 62 1.55 14.44 -1.20
N ARG A 63 1.67 13.14 -1.50
CA ARG A 63 2.95 12.42 -1.45
C ARG A 63 3.92 12.89 -2.53
N MET A 64 3.44 13.15 -3.74
CA MET A 64 4.27 13.74 -4.80
C MET A 64 4.82 15.11 -4.37
N GLU A 65 3.98 15.95 -3.77
CA GLU A 65 4.44 17.23 -3.20
C GLU A 65 5.45 17.04 -2.07
N ALA A 66 5.22 16.09 -1.16
CA ALA A 66 6.15 15.79 -0.08
C ALA A 66 7.52 15.35 -0.62
N VAL A 67 7.54 14.50 -1.66
CA VAL A 67 8.76 14.09 -2.35
C VAL A 67 9.47 15.28 -2.99
N ILE A 68 8.74 16.16 -3.69
CA ILE A 68 9.31 17.38 -4.31
C ILE A 68 9.92 18.29 -3.25
N ARG A 69 9.20 18.52 -2.14
CA ARG A 69 9.70 19.34 -1.02
C ARG A 69 10.96 18.73 -0.40
N ALA A 70 10.95 17.43 -0.12
CA ALA A 70 12.11 16.72 0.43
C ALA A 70 13.34 16.79 -0.49
N PHE A 71 13.12 16.80 -1.81
CA PHE A 71 14.17 16.98 -2.81
C PHE A 71 14.74 18.41 -2.78
N ASN A 72 13.88 19.42 -2.65
CA ASN A 72 14.29 20.83 -2.60
C ASN A 72 14.95 21.25 -1.27
N THR A 73 14.73 20.51 -0.19
CA THR A 73 15.39 20.77 1.12
C THR A 73 16.75 20.09 1.28
N ARG A 74 17.19 19.29 0.30
CA ARG A 74 18.44 18.52 0.37
C ARG A 74 19.66 19.23 -0.23
N PHE A 75 19.53 20.52 -0.56
CA PHE A 75 20.60 21.40 -1.04
C PHE A 75 20.57 22.74 -0.29
#